data_AF-A0A7S3XPU2-F1
#
_entry.id   AF-A0A7S3XPU2-F1
#
_cell.length_a   1.000
_cell.length_b   1.000
_cell.length_c   1.000
_cell.angle_alpha   90.00
_cell.angle_beta   90.00
_cell.angle_gamma   90.00
#
_symmetry.space_group_name_H-M   'P 1'
#
loop_
_entity.id
_entity.type
_entity.pdbx_description
1 polymer ?
#
loop_
_entity_poly.entity_id
_entity_poly.type
_entity_poly.pdbx_seq_one_letter_code
_entity_poly.pdbx_strand_id
1 'polypeptide(L)'
;GGGPGGGGGGGEWEGNVLARAVWRVGADQFLRDFRHAACARLAGEKLNAAAQQVMAALLRLSAPKERQACEEQSAPASVREIYDALPPRDRPEWGLLTKYLELLRADGARLVAKVA
;
A
#
# COMPACT_ATOMS: atom_id res chain seq x y z
N GLY A 1 39.89 -9.23 62.23
CA GLY A 1 39.38 -7.99 61.61
C GLY A 1 38.23 -8.36 60.71
N GLY A 2 37.03 -7.87 61.02
CA GLY A 2 35.91 -7.86 60.08
C GLY A 2 36.00 -6.65 59.16
N GLY A 3 35.41 -6.78 57.97
CA GLY A 3 35.34 -5.76 56.93
C GLY A 3 34.70 -6.33 55.66
N PRO A 4 33.43 -6.00 55.34
CA PRO A 4 32.58 -6.70 54.36
C PRO A 4 32.35 -5.91 53.05
N GLY A 5 31.66 -6.54 52.08
CA GLY A 5 31.00 -5.88 50.95
C GLY A 5 31.34 -6.56 49.62
N GLY A 6 30.46 -7.22 48.88
CA GLY A 6 29.01 -7.11 48.80
C GLY A 6 28.61 -6.29 47.57
N GLY A 7 28.02 -6.96 46.58
CA GLY A 7 27.01 -6.34 45.70
C GLY A 7 27.35 -6.16 44.22
N GLY A 8 26.40 -6.59 43.38
CA GLY A 8 26.26 -6.22 41.96
C GLY A 8 26.79 -7.29 41.02
N GLY A 9 26.00 -8.15 40.37
CA GLY A 9 24.67 -7.91 39.85
C GLY A 9 24.75 -7.05 38.60
N GLY A 10 24.69 -7.67 37.42
CA GLY A 10 24.63 -7.01 36.12
C GLY A 10 25.97 -7.07 35.37
N GLY A 11 26.07 -7.53 34.13
CA GLY A 11 25.03 -7.90 33.19
C GLY A 11 25.52 -8.96 32.22
N GLU A 12 24.96 -10.16 32.35
CA GLU A 12 24.98 -11.20 31.32
C GLU A 12 24.05 -10.83 30.14
N TRP A 13 24.01 -9.55 29.79
CA TRP A 13 23.26 -8.98 28.68
C TRP A 13 24.20 -8.36 27.62
N GLU A 14 25.51 -8.26 27.91
CA GLU A 14 26.48 -7.63 27.00
C GLU A 14 26.86 -8.48 25.77
N GLY A 15 26.53 -9.78 25.75
CA GLY A 15 26.96 -10.69 24.68
C GLY A 15 25.90 -11.03 23.63
N ASN A 16 24.63 -10.75 23.89
CA ASN A 16 23.53 -11.06 22.97
C ASN A 16 22.47 -9.96 23.07
N VAL A 17 22.92 -8.73 22.79
CA VAL A 17 22.02 -7.74 22.24
C VAL A 17 21.68 -8.25 20.84
N LEU A 18 20.72 -9.18 20.76
CA LEU A 18 19.65 -8.97 19.79
C LEU A 18 19.30 -7.50 19.98
N ALA A 19 19.82 -6.63 19.10
CA ALA A 19 19.41 -5.25 18.99
C ALA A 19 17.92 -5.36 18.71
N ARG A 20 17.16 -5.46 19.81
CA ARG A 20 15.78 -5.91 19.83
C ARG A 20 15.11 -4.98 18.86
N ALA A 21 14.71 -5.49 17.71
CA ALA A 21 13.88 -4.75 16.78
C ALA A 21 12.63 -4.39 17.60
N VAL A 22 12.60 -3.16 18.12
CA VAL A 22 11.42 -2.63 18.79
C VAL A 22 10.49 -2.28 17.65
N TRP A 23 9.65 -3.26 17.28
CA TRP A 23 8.64 -3.09 16.26
C TRP A 23 7.68 -1.98 16.71
N ARG A 24 7.57 -0.94 15.89
CA ARG A 24 6.60 0.13 16.09
C ARG A 24 5.48 -0.02 15.07
N VAL A 25 4.29 0.42 15.44
CA VAL A 25 3.15 0.48 14.52
C VAL A 25 3.47 1.48 13.40
N GLY A 26 3.42 1.03 12.15
CA GLY A 26 3.55 1.90 10.98
C GLY A 26 2.24 2.59 10.64
N ALA A 27 1.86 3.63 11.39
CA ALA A 27 0.62 4.38 11.17
C ALA A 27 0.50 4.91 9.72
N ASP A 28 1.62 5.32 9.13
CA ASP A 28 1.71 5.78 7.74
C ASP A 28 1.30 4.69 6.75
N GLN A 29 1.65 3.44 7.01
CA GLN A 29 1.24 2.31 6.16
C GLN A 29 -0.26 2.09 6.26
N PHE A 30 -0.85 2.17 7.47
CA PHE A 30 -2.30 2.08 7.63
C PHE A 30 -3.03 3.19 6.88
N LEU A 31 -2.59 4.44 7.00
CA LEU A 31 -3.21 5.57 6.31
C LEU A 31 -3.14 5.41 4.79
N ARG A 32 -2.02 4.92 4.27
CA ARG A 32 -1.86 4.58 2.86
C ARG A 32 -2.86 3.51 2.42
N ASP A 33 -2.94 2.41 3.18
CA ASP A 33 -3.84 1.30 2.87
C ASP A 33 -5.32 1.73 2.94
N PHE A 34 -5.69 2.57 3.91
CA PHE A 34 -7.03 3.15 4.01
C PHE A 34 -7.37 4.04 2.82
N ARG A 35 -6.45 4.91 2.40
CA ARG A 35 -6.63 5.74 1.20
C ARG A 35 -6.80 4.86 -0.03
N HIS A 36 -5.96 3.84 -0.20
CA HIS A 36 -6.06 2.93 -1.33
C HIS A 36 -7.41 2.21 -1.37
N ALA A 37 -7.86 1.70 -0.21
CA ALA A 37 -9.16 1.06 -0.07
C ALA A 37 -10.33 2.02 -0.39
N ALA A 38 -10.24 3.28 0.06
CA ALA A 38 -11.25 4.30 -0.21
C ALA A 38 -11.32 4.65 -1.71
N CYS A 39 -10.18 4.84 -2.38
CA CYS A 39 -10.14 5.09 -3.83
C CYS A 39 -10.70 3.91 -4.64
N ALA A 40 -10.31 2.68 -4.27
CA ALA A 40 -10.83 1.48 -4.92
C ALA A 40 -12.34 1.32 -4.73
N ARG A 41 -12.85 1.53 -3.51
CA ARG A 41 -14.28 1.50 -3.22
C ARG A 41 -15.04 2.57 -3.99
N LEU A 42 -14.53 3.80 -4.04
CA LEU A 42 -15.16 4.87 -4.80
C LEU A 42 -15.23 4.54 -6.30
N ALA A 43 -14.18 3.95 -6.88
CA ALA A 43 -14.23 3.45 -8.26
C ALA A 43 -15.35 2.40 -8.46
N GLY A 44 -15.56 1.55 -7.45
CA GLY A 44 -16.65 0.57 -7.43
C GLY A 44 -18.04 1.20 -7.39
N GLU A 45 -18.22 2.18 -6.51
CA GLU A 45 -19.47 2.93 -6.35
C GLU A 45 -19.82 3.76 -7.59
N LYS A 46 -18.79 4.25 -8.31
CA LYS A 46 -18.98 5.03 -9.55
C LYS A 46 -19.31 4.18 -10.76
N LEU A 47 -18.76 2.97 -10.85
CA LEU A 47 -18.92 2.11 -12.03
C LEU A 47 -19.49 0.74 -11.67
N ASN A 48 -18.65 -0.14 -11.12
CA ASN A 48 -19.02 -1.49 -10.68
C ASN A 48 -17.86 -2.18 -9.94
N ALA A 49 -18.11 -3.39 -9.43
CA ALA A 49 -17.11 -4.20 -8.75
C ALA A 49 -15.83 -4.45 -9.57
N ALA A 50 -15.91 -4.58 -10.90
CA ALA A 50 -14.73 -4.77 -11.74
C ALA A 50 -13.83 -3.52 -11.77
N ALA A 51 -14.42 -2.32 -11.84
CA ALA A 51 -13.67 -1.06 -11.75
C ALA A 51 -12.97 -0.89 -10.39
N GLN A 52 -13.60 -1.34 -9.30
CA GLN A 52 -12.94 -1.42 -7.99
C GLN A 52 -11.72 -2.34 -8.03
N GLN A 53 -11.81 -3.52 -8.65
CA GLN A 53 -10.66 -4.43 -8.76
C GLN A 53 -9.53 -3.84 -9.61
N VAL A 54 -9.87 -3.16 -10.71
CA VAL A 54 -8.91 -2.45 -11.56
C VAL A 54 -8.16 -1.38 -10.76
N MET A 55 -8.88 -0.54 -10.01
CA MET A 55 -8.29 0.49 -9.16
C MET A 55 -7.42 -0.12 -8.06
N ALA A 56 -7.88 -1.18 -7.41
CA ALA A 56 -7.11 -1.90 -6.39
C ALA A 56 -5.83 -2.55 -6.95
N ALA A 57 -5.86 -3.04 -8.20
CA ALA A 57 -4.65 -3.56 -8.86
C ALA A 57 -3.64 -2.44 -9.15
N LEU A 58 -4.09 -1.29 -9.66
CA LEU A 58 -3.25 -0.12 -9.88
C LEU A 58 -2.55 0.32 -8.59
N LEU A 59 -3.31 0.48 -7.50
CA LEU A 59 -2.78 0.97 -6.22
C LEU A 59 -1.83 -0.03 -5.56
N ARG A 60 -2.06 -1.33 -5.74
CA ARG A 60 -1.10 -2.37 -5.32
C ARG A 60 0.22 -2.31 -6.09
N LEU A 61 0.18 -1.98 -7.38
CA LEU A 61 1.38 -1.78 -8.20
C LEU A 61 2.15 -0.53 -7.80
N SER A 62 1.45 0.52 -7.34
CA SER A 62 2.08 1.77 -6.90
C SER A 62 2.64 1.68 -5.49
N ALA A 63 2.03 0.90 -4.59
CA ALA A 63 2.38 0.85 -3.17
C ALA A 63 3.89 0.70 -2.87
N PRO A 64 4.67 -0.17 -3.57
CA PRO A 64 6.11 -0.30 -3.30
C PRO A 64 6.94 0.93 -3.72
N LYS A 65 6.37 1.80 -4.57
CA LYS A 65 7.01 3.00 -5.10
C LYS A 65 6.61 4.27 -4.33
N GLU A 66 5.60 4.18 -3.46
CA GLU A 66 5.12 5.28 -2.63
C GLU A 66 6.01 5.43 -1.38
N ARG A 67 6.55 6.63 -1.19
CA ARG A 67 7.48 6.99 -0.12
C ARG A 67 6.80 7.63 1.07
N GLN A 68 5.67 8.30 0.87
CA GLN A 68 4.93 8.99 1.94
C GLN A 68 3.54 8.38 2.16
N ALA A 69 2.94 8.66 3.32
CA ALA A 69 1.57 8.25 3.61
C ALA A 69 0.53 9.04 2.79
N CYS A 70 0.83 10.32 2.55
CA CYS A 70 -0.09 11.30 1.97
C CYS A 70 0.35 11.78 0.58
N GLU A 71 0.97 10.92 -0.24
CA GLU A 71 1.23 11.29 -1.64
C GLU A 71 -0.07 11.60 -2.38
N GLU A 72 -0.10 12.70 -3.11
CA GLU A 72 -1.28 13.10 -3.88
C GLU A 72 -1.54 12.17 -5.08
N GLN A 73 -0.51 11.50 -5.57
CA GLN A 73 -0.55 10.69 -6.78
C GLN A 73 0.16 9.35 -6.55
N SER A 74 -0.41 8.28 -7.10
CA SER A 74 0.26 6.99 -7.21
C SER A 74 1.39 7.05 -8.23
N ALA A 75 2.40 6.18 -8.08
CA ALA A 75 3.34 5.96 -9.17
C ALA A 75 2.61 5.54 -10.47
N PRO A 76 3.04 6.04 -11.64
CA PRO A 76 2.39 5.71 -12.91
C PRO A 76 2.51 4.21 -13.20
N ALA A 77 1.47 3.66 -13.82
CA ALA A 77 1.40 2.29 -14.28
C ALA A 77 0.81 2.25 -15.70
N SER A 78 1.35 1.38 -16.54
CA SER A 78 0.78 1.09 -17.85
C SER A 78 -0.48 0.24 -17.70
N VAL A 79 -1.37 0.34 -18.69
CA VAL A 79 -2.56 -0.52 -18.79
C VAL A 79 -2.17 -2.00 -18.76
N ARG A 80 -1.02 -2.34 -19.36
CA ARG A 80 -0.50 -3.71 -19.39
C ARG A 80 -0.13 -4.22 -18.00
N GLU A 81 0.61 -3.43 -17.23
CA GLU A 81 0.96 -3.80 -15.84
C GLU A 81 -0.30 -4.01 -14.99
N ILE A 82 -1.29 -3.13 -15.13
CA ILE A 82 -2.58 -3.26 -14.41
C ILE A 82 -3.29 -4.56 -14.80
N TYR A 83 -3.35 -4.88 -16.09
CA TYR A 83 -3.98 -6.11 -16.58
C TYR A 83 -3.29 -7.37 -16.03
N ASP A 84 -1.96 -7.39 -16.06
CA ASP A 84 -1.17 -8.54 -15.60
C ASP A 84 -1.24 -8.71 -14.07
N ALA A 85 -1.42 -7.62 -13.31
CA ALA A 85 -1.59 -7.63 -11.86
C ALA A 85 -2.97 -8.10 -11.37
N LEU A 86 -3.98 -8.17 -12.25
CA LEU A 86 -5.30 -8.66 -11.88
C LEU A 86 -5.31 -10.20 -11.76
N PRO A 87 -5.95 -10.76 -10.72
CA PRO A 87 -6.16 -12.20 -10.62
C PRO A 87 -6.87 -12.73 -11.87
N PRO A 88 -6.46 -13.88 -12.45
CA PRO A 88 -7.06 -14.39 -13.69
C PRO A 88 -8.58 -14.56 -13.62
N ARG A 89 -9.12 -14.89 -12.43
CA ARG A 89 -10.55 -15.05 -12.17
C ARG A 89 -11.35 -13.74 -12.29
N ASP A 90 -10.72 -12.62 -11.92
CA ASP A 90 -11.37 -11.31 -11.81
C ASP A 90 -10.92 -10.36 -12.93
N ARG A 91 -10.11 -10.87 -13.87
CA ARG A 91 -9.52 -10.10 -14.95
C ARG A 91 -10.57 -9.87 -16.05
N PRO A 92 -10.99 -8.61 -16.29
CA PRO A 92 -11.88 -8.32 -17.39
C PRO A 92 -11.15 -8.51 -18.73
N GLU A 93 -11.90 -8.62 -19.82
CA GLU A 93 -11.31 -8.56 -21.15
C GLU A 93 -10.53 -7.25 -21.36
N TRP A 94 -9.49 -7.30 -22.20
CA TRP A 94 -8.60 -6.15 -22.44
C TRP A 94 -9.35 -4.87 -22.83
N GLY A 95 -10.32 -4.99 -23.76
CA GLY A 95 -11.12 -3.84 -24.21
C GLY A 95 -12.06 -3.29 -23.13
N LEU A 96 -12.45 -4.13 -22.16
CA LEU A 96 -13.27 -3.71 -21.04
C LEU A 96 -12.43 -3.01 -19.96
N LEU A 97 -11.20 -3.49 -19.71
CA LEU A 97 -10.23 -2.81 -18.84
C LEU A 97 -9.97 -1.37 -19.32
N THR A 98 -9.63 -1.20 -20.59
CA THR A 98 -9.35 0.13 -21.16
C THR A 98 -10.58 1.04 -21.06
N LYS A 99 -11.78 0.50 -21.32
CA LYS A 99 -13.03 1.23 -21.15
C LYS A 99 -13.26 1.67 -19.69
N TYR A 100 -12.98 0.83 -18.70
CA TYR A 100 -13.09 1.23 -17.30
C TYR A 100 -12.11 2.35 -16.93
N LEU A 101 -10.86 2.28 -17.40
CA LEU A 101 -9.88 3.34 -17.16
C LEU A 101 -10.29 4.67 -17.81
N GLU A 102 -10.83 4.63 -19.02
CA GLU A 102 -11.36 5.81 -19.71
C GLU A 102 -12.57 6.40 -18.97
N LEU A 103 -13.50 5.56 -18.48
CA LEU A 103 -14.65 6.01 -17.71
C LEU A 103 -14.25 6.61 -16.36
N LEU A 104 -13.30 6.00 -15.64
CA LEU A 104 -12.77 6.54 -14.39
C LEU A 104 -12.01 7.86 -14.60
N ARG A 105 -11.35 8.03 -15.76
CA ARG A 105 -10.69 9.29 -16.13
C ARG A 105 -11.70 10.39 -16.43
N ALA A 106 -12.81 10.03 -17.09
CA ALA A 106 -13.87 10.97 -17.43
C ALA A 106 -14.77 11.33 -16.23
N ASP A 107 -14.75 10.53 -15.15
CA ASP A 107 -15.53 10.79 -13.95
C ASP A 107 -15.04 12.04 -13.20
N GLY A 108 -16.00 12.79 -12.62
CA GLY A 108 -15.73 14.02 -11.89
C GLY A 108 -14.90 13.84 -10.61
N ALA A 109 -14.80 12.61 -10.07
CA ALA A 109 -13.94 12.31 -8.92
C ALA A 109 -12.45 12.30 -9.26
N ARG A 110 -12.07 12.33 -10.55
CA ARG A 110 -10.67 12.40 -11.02
C ARG A 110 -9.75 11.34 -10.41
N LEU A 111 -10.27 10.11 -10.26
CA LEU A 111 -9.55 8.98 -9.68
C LEU A 111 -8.39 8.47 -10.56
N VAL A 112 -8.48 8.68 -11.88
CA VAL A 112 -7.45 8.29 -12.85
C VAL A 112 -7.14 9.49 -13.73
N ALA A 113 -5.86 9.69 -14.01
CA ALA A 113 -5.39 10.67 -14.99
C ALA A 113 -4.38 10.01 -15.94
N LYS A 114 -4.33 10.49 -17.19
CA LYS A 114 -3.26 10.12 -18.11
C LYS A 114 -2.03 10.97 -17.79
N VAL A 115 -0.91 10.30 -17.52
CA VAL A 115 0.39 10.97 -17.32
C VAL A 115 1.14 10.98 -18.66
N ALA A 116 1.83 12.07 -18.95
CA ALA A 116 2.60 12.29 -20.18
C ALA A 116 3.99 11.64 -20.12
#